data_AF-A0A381Y751-F1
#
_entry.id   AF-A0A381Y751-F1
#
_cell.length_a   1.000
_cell.length_b   1.000
_cell.length_c   1.000
_cell.angle_alpha   90.00
_cell.angle_beta   90.00
_cell.angle_gamma   90.00
#
_symmetry.space_group_name_H-M   'P 1'
#
loop_
_entity.id
_entity.type
_entity.pdbx_description
1 polymer ?
#
loop_
_entity_poly.entity_id
_entity_poly.type
_entity_poly.pdbx_seq_one_letter_code
_entity_poly.pdbx_strand_id
1 'polypeptide(L)'
;MITEQNFALSIRFAHGRYLILRMLAVLFFCTRSLHLLAATVDPANLAFDQTDFDFFSFVGPFHAVLLHFPFGFITIACLLELVYWRNPQPALRNVMFWLIPLSVVCLLVVGVLGLFLASGSAYDPTLTIVHRNYGFSVTAIAMAATGALAMERRAKELRQQWRKEQSPRVSCHQWTVIFRMLLILNLGILVGAGHSGGNLTHGTTFLTKNAPGFLREFLDNPDSENISVSDNLVDRTKKNDVYVTKVEPILRKHCLKCHGPEKQKGDYRVDDMKILFAGGESEEAAIVPGNPGGSKLIQGILLPEDDDDAMPPEGKGHLSDDESLTLIKWIRTGASTVKIKG
;
A
#
# COMPACT_ATOMS: atom_id res chain seq x y z
N MET A 1 -45.77 29.02 28.10
CA MET A 1 -44.84 27.96 28.55
C MET A 1 -44.66 26.82 27.54
N ILE A 2 -45.72 26.29 26.92
CA ILE A 2 -45.62 25.17 25.94
C ILE A 2 -44.95 25.58 24.60
N THR A 3 -45.09 26.84 24.17
CA THR A 3 -44.51 27.38 22.93
C THR A 3 -42.99 27.57 23.01
N GLU A 4 -42.46 28.02 24.15
CA GLU A 4 -41.03 28.18 24.42
C GLU A 4 -40.28 26.83 24.41
N GLN A 5 -40.86 25.80 25.03
CA GLN A 5 -40.28 24.45 25.06
C GLN A 5 -40.24 23.79 23.67
N ASN A 6 -41.27 23.99 22.85
CA ASN A 6 -41.31 23.47 21.47
C ASN A 6 -40.32 24.20 20.55
N PHE A 7 -40.09 25.50 20.76
CA PHE A 7 -39.09 26.28 20.04
C PHE A 7 -37.66 25.88 20.42
N ALA A 8 -37.40 25.63 21.71
CA ALA A 8 -36.11 25.12 22.17
C ALA A 8 -35.81 23.69 21.65
N LEU A 9 -36.83 22.84 21.49
CA LEU A 9 -36.68 21.50 20.91
C LEU A 9 -36.36 21.53 19.41
N SER A 10 -36.99 22.43 18.64
CA SER A 10 -36.75 22.56 17.19
C SER A 10 -35.34 23.10 16.89
N ILE A 11 -34.86 24.06 17.69
CA ILE A 11 -33.48 24.59 17.61
C ILE A 11 -32.43 23.51 17.94
N ARG A 12 -32.74 22.60 18.88
CA ARG A 12 -31.83 21.52 19.30
C ARG A 12 -31.81 20.33 18.33
N PHE A 13 -32.92 19.99 17.68
CA PHE A 13 -32.95 19.02 16.57
C PHE A 13 -32.25 19.57 15.33
N ALA A 14 -32.39 20.87 15.06
CA ALA A 14 -31.59 21.56 14.06
C ALA A 14 -30.10 21.43 14.39
N HIS A 15 -29.67 21.67 15.63
CA HIS A 15 -28.26 21.49 16.05
C HIS A 15 -27.71 20.09 15.80
N GLY A 16 -28.47 19.03 16.04
CA GLY A 16 -28.05 17.65 15.75
C GLY A 16 -27.84 17.39 14.25
N ARG A 17 -28.74 17.91 13.40
CA ARG A 17 -28.59 17.86 11.93
C ARG A 17 -27.42 18.72 11.44
N TYR A 18 -27.24 19.90 12.02
CA TYR A 18 -26.10 20.78 11.73
C TYR A 18 -24.76 20.16 12.14
N LEU A 19 -24.73 19.35 13.20
CA LEU A 19 -23.52 18.64 13.63
C LEU A 19 -23.16 17.50 12.68
N ILE A 20 -24.15 16.73 12.19
CA ILE A 20 -23.95 15.71 11.16
C ILE A 20 -23.46 16.37 9.85
N LEU A 21 -24.07 17.47 9.44
CA LEU A 21 -23.63 18.24 8.28
C LEU A 21 -22.22 18.80 8.45
N ARG A 22 -21.85 19.27 9.66
CA ARG A 22 -20.47 19.70 9.97
C ARG A 22 -19.49 18.54 9.94
N MET A 23 -19.85 17.35 10.43
CA MET A 23 -18.98 16.17 10.34
C MET A 23 -18.81 15.67 8.92
N LEU A 24 -19.89 15.62 8.13
CA LEU A 24 -19.82 15.31 6.70
C LEU A 24 -18.99 16.37 5.96
N ALA A 25 -19.12 17.64 6.32
CA ALA A 25 -18.30 18.70 5.78
C ALA A 25 -16.82 18.59 6.20
N VAL A 26 -16.52 18.18 7.44
CA VAL A 26 -15.14 17.92 7.91
C VAL A 26 -14.57 16.68 7.23
N LEU A 27 -15.34 15.60 7.09
CA LEU A 27 -14.94 14.41 6.34
C LEU A 27 -14.68 14.74 4.88
N PHE A 28 -15.60 15.47 4.23
CA PHE A 28 -15.45 15.93 2.86
C PHE A 28 -14.28 16.89 2.70
N PHE A 29 -14.08 17.82 3.65
CA PHE A 29 -12.96 18.75 3.63
C PHE A 29 -11.64 18.03 3.86
N CYS A 30 -11.55 17.12 4.84
CA CYS A 30 -10.36 16.31 5.07
C CYS A 30 -10.05 15.42 3.86
N THR A 31 -11.04 14.73 3.26
CA THR A 31 -10.80 13.90 2.08
C THR A 31 -10.44 14.73 0.85
N ARG A 32 -11.08 15.89 0.65
CA ARG A 32 -10.79 16.83 -0.45
C ARG A 32 -9.42 17.50 -0.31
N SER A 33 -9.10 18.00 0.88
CA SER A 33 -7.80 18.59 1.21
C SER A 33 -6.68 17.57 1.10
N LEU A 34 -6.92 16.32 1.51
CA LEU A 34 -5.95 15.23 1.39
C LEU A 34 -5.77 14.77 -0.07
N HIS A 35 -6.84 14.74 -0.87
CA HIS A 35 -6.74 14.54 -2.32
C HIS A 35 -5.98 15.66 -3.03
N LEU A 36 -6.19 16.92 -2.61
CA LEU A 36 -5.46 18.07 -3.12
C LEU A 36 -3.97 17.99 -2.74
N LEU A 37 -3.66 17.64 -1.49
CA LEU A 37 -2.28 17.44 -1.04
C LEU A 37 -1.58 16.32 -1.83
N ALA A 38 -2.29 15.22 -2.06
CA ALA A 38 -1.80 14.10 -2.87
C ALA A 38 -1.62 14.45 -4.36
N ALA A 39 -2.28 15.49 -4.85
CA ALA A 39 -2.14 16.01 -6.21
C ALA A 39 -1.00 17.05 -6.34
N THR A 40 -0.58 17.68 -5.24
CA THR A 40 0.49 18.69 -5.24
C THR A 40 1.88 18.16 -4.92
N VAL A 41 1.97 16.96 -4.31
CA VAL A 41 3.26 16.32 -4.01
C VAL A 41 3.65 15.47 -5.21
N ASP A 42 4.41 16.07 -6.12
CA ASP A 42 5.07 15.37 -7.23
C ASP A 42 6.40 14.78 -6.72
N PRO A 43 6.56 13.44 -6.69
CA PRO A 43 7.78 12.79 -6.20
C PRO A 43 9.03 13.17 -7.00
N ALA A 44 8.88 13.69 -8.23
CA ALA A 44 9.99 14.15 -9.06
C ALA A 44 10.67 15.44 -8.53
N ASN A 45 9.97 16.26 -7.73
CA ASN A 45 10.49 17.53 -7.22
C ASN A 45 11.28 17.41 -5.90
N LEU A 46 11.50 16.19 -5.40
CA LEU A 46 12.24 15.91 -4.17
C LEU A 46 13.68 15.40 -4.42
N ALA A 47 14.21 15.58 -5.63
CA ALA A 47 15.58 15.21 -5.95
C ALA A 47 16.57 16.16 -5.24
N PHE A 48 17.09 15.72 -4.09
CA PHE A 48 18.22 16.34 -3.39
C PHE A 48 19.55 15.85 -3.96
N ASP A 49 20.54 16.74 -3.92
CA ASP A 49 21.88 16.60 -4.50
C ASP A 49 22.65 15.37 -3.97
N GLN A 50 23.39 14.69 -4.85
CA GLN A 50 23.98 13.35 -4.63
C GLN A 50 25.25 13.31 -3.75
N THR A 51 25.43 14.27 -2.85
CA THR A 51 26.58 14.29 -1.92
C THR A 51 26.22 14.27 -0.44
N ASP A 52 24.93 14.24 -0.11
CA ASP A 52 24.44 14.20 1.28
C ASP A 52 23.68 12.91 1.60
N PHE A 53 23.71 12.52 2.88
CA PHE A 53 22.92 11.41 3.41
C PHE A 53 21.44 11.54 3.02
N ASP A 54 20.93 10.61 2.22
CA ASP A 54 19.51 10.56 1.84
C ASP A 54 18.66 10.06 3.02
N PHE A 55 18.31 11.00 3.89
CA PHE A 55 17.47 10.77 5.06
C PHE A 55 16.11 10.14 4.69
N PHE A 56 15.53 10.50 3.54
CA PHE A 56 14.21 10.02 3.16
C PHE A 56 14.24 8.55 2.76
N SER A 57 15.25 8.15 1.97
CA SER A 57 15.46 6.74 1.63
C SER A 57 15.84 5.88 2.84
N PHE A 58 16.54 6.45 3.84
CA PHE A 58 16.82 5.75 5.09
C PHE A 58 15.57 5.54 5.96
N VAL A 59 14.70 6.56 6.06
CA VAL A 59 13.55 6.55 6.96
C VAL A 59 12.32 5.87 6.36
N GLY A 60 12.16 5.88 5.03
CA GLY A 60 11.03 5.26 4.32
C GLY A 60 10.73 3.80 4.74
N PRO A 61 11.73 2.88 4.79
CA PRO A 61 11.52 1.48 5.16
C PRO A 61 10.88 1.25 6.53
N PHE A 62 10.98 2.21 7.45
CA PHE A 62 10.31 2.14 8.75
C PHE A 62 8.78 2.15 8.64
N HIS A 63 8.20 2.52 7.48
CA HIS A 63 6.78 2.31 7.18
C HIS A 63 6.35 0.86 7.47
N ALA A 64 7.11 -0.12 6.98
CA ALA A 64 6.82 -1.54 7.15
C ALA A 64 6.96 -2.03 8.61
N VAL A 65 7.82 -1.36 9.39
CA VAL A 65 7.99 -1.67 10.81
C VAL A 65 6.81 -1.11 11.61
N LEU A 66 6.48 0.17 11.42
CA LEU A 66 5.47 0.86 12.22
C LEU A 66 4.02 0.51 11.83
N LEU A 67 3.76 -0.09 10.66
CA LEU A 67 2.39 -0.46 10.25
C LEU A 67 1.71 -1.48 11.18
N HIS A 68 2.48 -2.22 11.99
CA HIS A 68 1.95 -3.22 12.92
C HIS A 68 1.15 -2.57 14.07
N PHE A 69 1.49 -1.34 14.46
CA PHE A 69 0.83 -0.67 15.57
C PHE A 69 -0.62 -0.26 15.23
N PRO A 70 -0.91 0.49 14.15
CA PRO A 70 -2.28 0.77 13.74
C PRO A 70 -3.14 -0.49 13.59
N PHE A 71 -2.56 -1.53 12.96
CA PHE A 71 -3.26 -2.78 12.73
C PHE A 71 -3.65 -3.46 14.04
N GLY A 72 -2.70 -3.56 14.97
CA GLY A 72 -2.93 -4.10 16.30
C GLY A 72 -3.98 -3.31 17.07
N PHE A 73 -3.88 -1.97 17.10
CA PHE A 73 -4.81 -1.13 17.86
C PHE A 73 -6.25 -1.21 17.34
N ILE A 74 -6.45 -1.18 16.02
CA ILE A 74 -7.79 -1.29 15.41
C ILE A 74 -8.35 -2.71 15.65
N THR A 75 -7.55 -3.75 15.46
CA THR A 75 -7.97 -5.14 15.68
C THR A 75 -8.35 -5.38 17.14
N ILE A 76 -7.52 -4.92 18.08
CA ILE A 76 -7.82 -5.00 19.52
C ILE A 76 -9.09 -4.22 19.83
N ALA A 77 -9.30 -3.03 19.26
CA ALA A 77 -10.52 -2.28 19.48
C ALA A 77 -11.77 -3.03 18.97
N CYS A 78 -11.70 -3.70 17.81
CA CYS A 78 -12.78 -4.55 17.31
C CYS A 78 -13.10 -5.69 18.29
N LEU A 79 -12.08 -6.34 18.84
CA LEU A 79 -12.25 -7.41 19.84
C LEU A 79 -12.87 -6.86 21.14
N LEU A 80 -12.37 -5.73 21.64
CA LEU A 80 -12.91 -5.07 22.83
C LEU A 80 -14.37 -4.63 22.61
N GLU A 81 -14.73 -4.14 21.43
CA GLU A 81 -16.13 -3.80 21.11
C GLU A 81 -17.03 -5.04 21.05
N LEU A 82 -16.53 -6.16 20.54
CA LEU A 82 -17.25 -7.44 20.56
C LEU A 82 -17.51 -7.93 22.00
N VAL A 83 -16.52 -7.79 22.89
CA VAL A 83 -16.67 -8.09 24.32
C VAL A 83 -17.64 -7.11 24.98
N TYR A 84 -17.51 -5.81 24.70
CA TYR A 84 -18.40 -4.78 25.21
C TYR A 84 -19.86 -5.01 24.80
N TRP A 85 -20.11 -5.54 23.61
CA TRP A 85 -21.46 -5.87 23.16
C TRP A 85 -22.11 -6.96 24.03
N ARG A 86 -21.36 -7.97 24.47
CA ARG A 86 -21.86 -9.01 25.38
C ARG A 86 -21.91 -8.56 26.83
N ASN A 87 -20.91 -7.81 27.28
CA ASN A 87 -20.80 -7.32 28.66
C ASN A 87 -20.40 -5.83 28.67
N PRO A 88 -21.37 -4.91 28.71
CA PRO A 88 -21.11 -3.47 28.62
C PRO A 88 -20.41 -2.91 29.85
N GLN A 89 -19.08 -2.99 29.87
CA GLN A 89 -18.26 -2.43 30.95
C GLN A 89 -17.74 -1.03 30.60
N PRO A 90 -17.88 -0.03 31.49
CA PRO A 90 -17.33 1.31 31.27
C PRO A 90 -15.81 1.32 31.05
N ALA A 91 -15.08 0.39 31.70
CA ALA A 91 -13.63 0.25 31.55
C ALA A 91 -13.22 -0.05 30.10
N LEU A 92 -13.90 -0.96 29.40
CA LEU A 92 -13.61 -1.29 28.00
C LEU A 92 -13.81 -0.08 27.08
N ARG A 93 -14.87 0.70 27.32
CA ARG A 93 -15.14 1.94 26.57
C ARG A 93 -14.06 3.00 26.81
N ASN A 94 -13.53 3.11 28.03
CA ASN A 94 -12.42 4.00 28.37
C ASN A 94 -11.10 3.58 27.69
N VAL A 95 -10.81 2.29 27.61
CA VAL A 95 -9.64 1.79 26.87
C VAL A 95 -9.74 2.16 25.40
N MET A 96 -10.89 1.89 24.76
CA MET A 96 -11.11 2.26 23.36
C MET A 96 -11.01 3.78 23.12
N PHE A 97 -11.40 4.60 24.10
CA PHE A 97 -11.30 6.06 24.03
C PHE A 97 -9.87 6.57 23.87
N TRP A 98 -8.88 5.84 24.36
CA TRP A 98 -7.46 6.16 24.18
C TRP A 98 -6.83 5.40 23.01
N LEU A 99 -7.27 4.16 22.79
CA LEU A 99 -6.70 3.26 21.79
C LEU A 99 -6.95 3.75 20.34
N ILE A 100 -8.17 4.21 20.02
CA ILE A 100 -8.50 4.65 18.66
C ILE A 100 -7.79 5.96 18.27
N PRO A 101 -7.74 7.01 19.11
CA PRO A 101 -6.94 8.20 18.79
C PRO A 101 -5.45 7.89 18.65
N LEU A 102 -4.91 6.99 19.49
CA LEU A 102 -3.52 6.55 19.38
C LEU A 102 -3.25 5.88 18.02
N SER A 103 -4.20 5.08 17.52
CA SER A 103 -4.05 4.48 16.18
C SER A 103 -4.05 5.54 15.07
N VAL A 104 -4.83 6.62 15.19
CA VAL A 104 -4.78 7.76 14.25
C VAL A 104 -3.38 8.39 14.22
N VAL A 105 -2.77 8.62 15.38
CA VAL A 105 -1.40 9.18 15.46
C VAL A 105 -0.42 8.25 14.73
N CYS A 106 -0.48 6.95 15.00
CA CYS A 106 0.37 5.98 14.30
C CYS A 106 0.10 5.94 12.80
N LEU A 107 -1.16 6.01 12.36
CA LEU A 107 -1.53 6.04 10.93
C LEU A 107 -0.97 7.26 10.21
N LEU A 108 -0.97 8.43 10.86
CA LEU A 108 -0.38 9.64 10.28
C LEU A 108 1.13 9.48 10.10
N VAL A 109 1.83 8.97 11.11
CA VAL A 109 3.28 8.70 11.04
C VAL A 109 3.57 7.68 9.93
N VAL A 110 2.88 6.55 9.93
CA VAL A 110 3.03 5.49 8.92
C VAL A 110 2.74 6.03 7.51
N GLY A 111 1.72 6.88 7.35
CA GLY A 111 1.40 7.52 6.07
C GLY A 111 2.52 8.39 5.54
N VAL A 112 3.15 9.21 6.39
CA VAL A 112 4.31 10.04 6.00
C VAL A 112 5.50 9.16 5.60
N LEU A 113 5.82 8.14 6.39
CA LEU A 113 6.90 7.20 6.07
C LEU A 113 6.64 6.47 4.75
N GLY A 114 5.37 6.15 4.45
CA GLY A 114 4.98 5.51 3.20
C GLY A 114 5.19 6.41 1.96
N LEU A 115 5.02 7.73 2.11
CA LEU A 115 5.31 8.68 1.04
C LEU A 115 6.81 8.75 0.75
N PHE A 116 7.65 8.73 1.78
CA PHE A 116 9.12 8.66 1.62
C PHE A 116 9.58 7.34 1.02
N LEU A 117 8.93 6.23 1.41
CA LEU A 117 9.23 4.93 0.82
C LEU A 117 8.88 4.91 -0.67
N ALA A 118 7.75 5.51 -1.06
CA ALA A 118 7.30 5.55 -2.45
C ALA A 118 8.20 6.39 -3.37
N SER A 119 8.87 7.42 -2.85
CA SER A 119 9.77 8.27 -3.65
C SER A 119 11.09 7.60 -4.04
N GLY A 120 11.55 6.60 -3.27
CA GLY A 120 12.84 5.93 -3.49
C GLY A 120 12.77 4.60 -4.25
N SER A 121 11.57 4.12 -4.60
CA SER A 121 11.34 2.73 -5.03
C SER A 121 10.61 2.63 -6.37
N ALA A 122 11.02 1.70 -7.23
CA ALA A 122 10.34 1.38 -8.48
C ALA A 122 9.15 0.42 -8.27
N TYR A 123 8.12 0.85 -7.54
CA TYR A 123 6.86 0.10 -7.41
C TYR A 123 5.92 0.34 -8.59
N ASP A 124 4.96 -0.56 -8.79
CA ASP A 124 3.87 -0.38 -9.76
C ASP A 124 3.06 0.88 -9.42
N PRO A 125 2.93 1.87 -10.33
CA PRO A 125 2.33 3.16 -10.03
C PRO A 125 0.82 3.04 -9.72
N THR A 126 0.11 2.14 -10.40
CA THR A 126 -1.32 1.93 -10.20
C THR A 126 -1.59 1.31 -8.85
N LEU A 127 -0.89 0.24 -8.51
CA LEU A 127 -1.02 -0.45 -7.22
C LEU A 127 -0.56 0.45 -6.06
N THR A 128 0.47 1.28 -6.27
CA THR A 128 0.94 2.25 -5.27
C THR A 128 -0.12 3.32 -4.99
N ILE A 129 -0.78 3.85 -6.01
CA ILE A 129 -1.89 4.80 -5.84
C ILE A 129 -3.05 4.15 -5.07
N VAL A 130 -3.41 2.91 -5.41
CA VAL A 130 -4.47 2.16 -4.73
C VAL A 130 -4.11 1.93 -3.26
N HIS A 131 -2.90 1.45 -2.96
CA HIS A 131 -2.42 1.24 -1.60
C HIS A 131 -2.40 2.54 -0.78
N ARG A 132 -1.91 3.63 -1.38
CA ARG A 132 -1.93 4.97 -0.77
C ARG A 132 -3.34 5.42 -0.41
N ASN A 133 -4.30 5.21 -1.31
CA ASN A 133 -5.70 5.58 -1.07
C ASN A 133 -6.31 4.76 0.07
N TYR A 134 -5.99 3.47 0.18
CA TYR A 134 -6.39 2.66 1.33
C TYR A 134 -5.87 3.27 2.65
N GLY A 135 -4.58 3.66 2.72
CA GLY A 135 -4.01 4.30 3.90
C GLY A 135 -4.75 5.60 4.29
N PHE A 136 -5.09 6.44 3.32
CA PHE A 136 -5.87 7.65 3.56
C PHE A 136 -7.30 7.35 4.03
N SER A 137 -7.97 6.36 3.44
CA SER A 137 -9.32 5.95 3.86
C SER A 137 -9.33 5.41 5.30
N VAL A 138 -8.37 4.54 5.65
CA VAL A 138 -8.23 4.00 7.01
C VAL A 138 -8.05 5.13 8.03
N THR A 139 -7.20 6.11 7.71
CA THR A 139 -6.94 7.28 8.58
C THR A 139 -8.20 8.12 8.77
N ALA A 140 -8.89 8.47 7.68
CA ALA A 140 -10.10 9.29 7.74
C ALA A 140 -11.23 8.61 8.55
N ILE A 141 -11.40 7.30 8.37
CA ILE A 141 -12.42 6.53 9.10
C ILE A 141 -12.04 6.40 10.58
N ALA A 142 -10.77 6.23 10.92
CA ALA A 142 -10.31 6.16 12.31
C ALA A 142 -10.52 7.51 13.04
N MET A 143 -10.30 8.62 12.35
CA MET A 143 -10.64 9.97 12.85
C MET A 143 -12.15 10.12 13.07
N ALA A 144 -12.98 9.66 12.12
CA ALA A 144 -14.43 9.69 12.27
C ALA A 144 -14.90 8.80 13.43
N ALA A 145 -14.30 7.63 13.62
CA ALA A 145 -14.59 6.73 14.73
C ALA A 145 -14.23 7.36 16.08
N THR A 146 -13.08 8.04 16.16
CA THR A 146 -12.69 8.86 17.32
C THR A 146 -13.76 9.91 17.65
N GLY A 147 -14.23 10.64 16.63
CA GLY A 147 -15.29 11.64 16.78
C GLY A 147 -16.60 11.03 17.27
N ALA A 148 -17.05 9.91 16.67
CA ALA A 148 -18.27 9.21 17.09
C ALA A 148 -18.19 8.74 18.55
N LEU A 149 -17.03 8.24 18.98
CA LEU A 149 -16.79 7.80 20.35
C LEU A 149 -16.81 8.97 21.35
N ALA A 150 -16.21 10.12 20.98
CA ALA A 150 -16.27 11.34 21.78
C ALA A 150 -17.71 11.87 21.91
N MET A 151 -18.49 11.81 20.81
CA MET A 151 -19.90 12.20 20.83
C MET A 151 -20.75 11.25 21.67
N GLU A 152 -20.51 9.94 21.62
CA GLU A 152 -21.17 8.98 22.51
C GLU A 152 -20.93 9.35 23.98
N ARG A 153 -19.67 9.62 24.34
CA ARG A 153 -19.30 9.99 25.71
C ARG A 153 -20.00 11.29 26.14
N ARG A 154 -19.96 12.32 25.30
CA ARG A 154 -20.62 13.60 25.56
C ARG A 154 -22.13 13.47 25.69
N ALA A 155 -22.77 12.67 24.83
CA ALA A 155 -24.20 12.41 24.90
C ALA A 155 -24.60 11.68 26.20
N LYS A 156 -23.78 10.76 26.70
CA LYS A 156 -24.00 10.08 27.98
C LYS A 156 -23.85 11.03 29.17
N GLU A 157 -22.84 11.92 29.16
CA GLU A 157 -22.65 12.95 30.18
C GLU A 157 -23.86 13.91 30.25
N LEU A 158 -24.29 14.43 29.09
CA LEU A 158 -25.46 15.31 29.01
C LEU A 158 -26.74 14.59 29.48
N ARG A 159 -26.91 13.31 29.12
CA ARG A 159 -28.04 12.51 29.60
C ARG A 159 -28.01 12.34 31.12
N GLN A 160 -26.83 12.19 31.73
CA GLN A 160 -26.72 12.09 33.19
C GLN A 160 -27.07 13.43 33.87
N GLN A 161 -26.64 14.55 33.31
CA GLN A 161 -27.00 15.89 33.79
C GLN A 161 -28.51 16.13 33.68
N TRP A 162 -29.10 15.90 32.51
CA TRP A 162 -30.53 16.19 32.29
C TRP A 162 -31.48 15.22 32.98
N ARG A 163 -31.01 14.02 33.34
CA ARG A 163 -31.79 13.11 34.20
C ARG A 163 -32.03 13.73 35.58
N LYS A 164 -31.16 14.62 36.05
CA LYS A 164 -31.37 15.40 37.27
C LYS A 164 -32.34 16.57 37.06
N GLU A 165 -32.56 17.02 35.82
CA GLU A 165 -33.32 18.24 35.47
C GLU A 165 -34.63 17.97 34.68
N GLN A 166 -35.17 16.74 34.72
CA GLN A 166 -36.47 16.37 34.11
C GLN A 166 -36.69 16.81 32.64
N SER A 167 -35.61 16.86 31.86
CA SER A 167 -35.58 17.38 30.48
C SER A 167 -35.40 16.29 29.40
N PRO A 168 -35.59 16.58 28.09
CA PRO A 168 -35.88 15.59 27.04
C PRO A 168 -34.77 14.54 26.80
N ARG A 169 -35.17 13.35 26.30
CA ARG A 169 -34.26 12.20 26.04
C ARG A 169 -33.25 12.48 24.91
N VAL A 170 -31.99 12.75 25.25
CA VAL A 170 -30.86 12.72 24.29
C VAL A 170 -30.60 11.27 23.84
N SER A 171 -30.59 11.00 22.53
CA SER A 171 -30.30 9.66 21.97
C SER A 171 -28.79 9.38 21.94
N CYS A 172 -28.29 8.52 22.83
CA CYS A 172 -26.89 8.08 22.83
C CYS A 172 -26.66 6.85 21.92
N HIS A 173 -27.73 6.15 21.56
CA HIS A 173 -27.64 4.86 20.88
C HIS A 173 -27.14 5.00 19.44
N GLN A 174 -27.55 6.07 18.75
CA GLN A 174 -27.14 6.36 17.37
C GLN A 174 -25.62 6.47 17.24
N TRP A 175 -24.95 7.15 18.18
CA TRP A 175 -23.49 7.31 18.17
C TRP A 175 -22.74 5.99 18.37
N THR A 176 -23.24 5.11 19.24
CA THR A 176 -22.67 3.77 19.42
C THR A 176 -22.79 2.92 18.15
N VAL A 177 -23.94 3.00 17.45
CA VAL A 177 -24.13 2.30 16.18
C VAL A 177 -23.17 2.84 15.11
N ILE A 178 -23.06 4.16 14.98
CA ILE A 178 -22.13 4.81 14.03
C ILE A 178 -20.68 4.37 14.33
N PHE A 179 -20.25 4.43 15.59
CA PHE A 179 -18.91 3.99 15.99
C PHE A 179 -18.62 2.54 15.57
N ARG A 180 -19.56 1.61 15.82
CA ARG A 180 -19.42 0.20 15.43
C ARG A 180 -19.30 0.02 13.92
N MET A 181 -20.15 0.70 13.15
CA MET A 181 -20.12 0.63 11.68
C MET A 181 -18.80 1.14 11.13
N LEU A 182 -18.31 2.27 11.65
CA LEU A 182 -17.00 2.82 11.28
C LEU A 182 -15.86 1.88 11.64
N LEU A 183 -15.91 1.24 12.80
CA LEU A 183 -14.87 0.33 13.26
C LEU A 183 -14.77 -0.93 12.38
N ILE A 184 -15.91 -1.54 12.04
CA ILE A 184 -15.98 -2.71 11.14
C ILE A 184 -15.52 -2.33 9.73
N LEU A 185 -15.99 -1.20 9.21
CA LEU A 185 -15.58 -0.68 7.91
C LEU A 185 -14.06 -0.42 7.88
N ASN A 186 -13.52 0.17 8.94
CA ASN A 186 -12.09 0.44 9.06
C ASN A 186 -11.28 -0.87 9.02
N LEU A 187 -11.69 -1.88 9.79
CA LEU A 187 -11.03 -3.19 9.79
C LEU A 187 -11.04 -3.84 8.39
N GLY A 188 -12.17 -3.77 7.66
CA GLY A 188 -12.26 -4.31 6.30
C GLY A 188 -11.32 -3.62 5.31
N ILE A 189 -11.29 -2.28 5.32
CA ILE A 189 -10.41 -1.49 4.45
C ILE A 189 -8.94 -1.71 4.84
N LEU A 190 -8.63 -1.83 6.12
CA LEU A 190 -7.29 -2.12 6.63
C LEU A 190 -6.78 -3.49 6.17
N VAL A 191 -7.64 -4.52 6.13
CA VAL A 191 -7.30 -5.82 5.54
C VAL A 191 -7.00 -5.68 4.04
N GLY A 192 -7.81 -4.93 3.30
CA GLY A 192 -7.56 -4.61 1.89
C GLY A 192 -6.24 -3.86 1.67
N ALA A 193 -5.92 -2.91 2.55
CA ALA A 193 -4.66 -2.18 2.55
C ALA A 193 -3.45 -3.13 2.72
N GLY A 194 -3.56 -4.07 3.67
CA GLY A 194 -2.54 -5.09 3.92
C GLY A 194 -2.35 -6.05 2.74
N HIS A 195 -3.44 -6.48 2.10
CA HIS A 195 -3.40 -7.28 0.87
C HIS A 195 -2.67 -6.52 -0.26
N SER A 196 -3.06 -5.27 -0.50
CA SER A 196 -2.44 -4.42 -1.53
C SER A 196 -0.96 -4.13 -1.23
N GLY A 197 -0.59 -3.93 0.04
CA GLY A 197 0.81 -3.76 0.48
C GLY A 197 1.65 -5.03 0.30
N GLY A 198 1.07 -6.20 0.57
CA GLY A 198 1.69 -7.49 0.28
C GLY A 198 1.92 -7.68 -1.22
N ASN A 199 0.97 -7.27 -2.06
CA ASN A 199 1.12 -7.37 -3.51
C ASN A 199 2.23 -6.44 -4.05
N LEU A 200 2.45 -5.28 -3.43
CA LEU A 200 3.55 -4.37 -3.79
C LEU A 200 4.94 -4.98 -3.52
N THR A 201 5.06 -5.77 -2.45
CA THR A 201 6.36 -6.29 -1.97
C THR A 201 6.64 -7.72 -2.44
N HIS A 202 5.61 -8.53 -2.62
CA HIS A 202 5.73 -9.96 -2.94
C HIS A 202 5.02 -10.39 -4.23
N GLY A 203 4.38 -9.46 -4.95
CA GLY A 203 3.67 -9.71 -6.20
C GLY A 203 2.21 -10.17 -5.99
N THR A 204 1.43 -10.10 -7.06
CA THR A 204 -0.05 -10.26 -7.05
C THR A 204 -0.56 -11.64 -6.64
N THR A 205 0.29 -12.66 -6.67
CA THR A 205 -0.10 -14.04 -6.32
C THR A 205 0.25 -14.43 -4.89
N PHE A 206 0.86 -13.54 -4.09
CA PHE A 206 1.42 -13.90 -2.79
C PHE A 206 0.40 -14.54 -1.83
N LEU A 207 -0.81 -13.98 -1.74
CA LEU A 207 -1.86 -14.49 -0.86
C LEU A 207 -2.75 -15.56 -1.51
N THR A 208 -2.78 -15.65 -2.84
CA THR A 208 -3.65 -16.59 -3.58
C THR A 208 -2.92 -17.88 -3.98
N LYS A 209 -1.58 -17.89 -3.97
CA LYS A 209 -0.75 -19.04 -4.37
C LYS A 209 -1.10 -20.33 -3.60
N ASN A 210 -1.43 -20.20 -2.31
CA ASN A 210 -1.75 -21.31 -1.42
C ASN A 210 -3.19 -21.24 -0.85
N ALA A 211 -4.07 -20.41 -1.43
CA ALA A 211 -5.45 -20.31 -0.97
C ALA A 211 -6.21 -21.63 -1.26
N PRO A 212 -7.06 -22.11 -0.33
CA PRO A 212 -7.92 -23.26 -0.62
C PRO A 212 -8.85 -22.94 -1.79
N GLY A 213 -9.19 -23.94 -2.62
CA GLY A 213 -9.89 -23.73 -3.90
C GLY A 213 -11.15 -22.87 -3.81
N PHE A 214 -11.94 -23.02 -2.75
CA PHE A 214 -13.16 -22.23 -2.52
C PHE A 214 -12.91 -20.73 -2.31
N LEU A 215 -11.74 -20.34 -1.80
CA LEU A 215 -11.34 -18.95 -1.59
C LEU A 215 -10.73 -18.34 -2.85
N ARG A 216 -10.04 -19.16 -3.67
CA ARG A 216 -9.43 -18.71 -4.92
C ARG A 216 -10.48 -18.23 -5.91
N GLU A 217 -11.59 -18.96 -6.05
CA GLU A 217 -12.69 -18.61 -6.94
C GLU A 217 -13.50 -17.39 -6.47
N PHE A 218 -13.50 -17.10 -5.16
CA PHE A 218 -14.14 -15.91 -4.60
C PHE A 218 -13.26 -14.66 -4.71
N LEU A 219 -11.94 -14.82 -4.63
CA LEU A 219 -10.95 -13.73 -4.71
C LEU A 219 -10.56 -13.40 -6.16
N ASP A 220 -10.55 -14.40 -7.05
CA ASP A 220 -10.51 -14.23 -8.50
C ASP A 220 -11.95 -14.00 -9.03
N ASN A 221 -12.62 -12.91 -8.64
CA ASN A 221 -13.93 -12.55 -9.22
C ASN A 221 -13.73 -11.63 -10.47
N PRO A 222 -14.49 -11.82 -11.56
CA PRO A 222 -14.15 -11.45 -12.95
C PRO A 222 -14.42 -9.99 -13.36
N ASP A 223 -14.60 -9.06 -12.42
CA ASP A 223 -15.08 -7.70 -12.72
C ASP A 223 -13.97 -6.63 -12.85
N SER A 224 -12.70 -7.03 -12.99
CA SER A 224 -11.63 -6.07 -13.34
C SER A 224 -11.59 -5.70 -14.84
N GLU A 225 -12.41 -6.33 -15.68
CA GLU A 225 -12.73 -5.82 -17.01
C GLU A 225 -13.78 -4.72 -16.86
N ASN A 226 -13.38 -3.44 -16.69
CA ASN A 226 -14.13 -2.25 -17.14
C ASN A 226 -13.46 -0.92 -16.73
N ILE A 227 -12.12 -0.80 -16.78
CA ILE A 227 -11.45 0.52 -16.92
C ILE A 227 -10.24 0.35 -17.86
N SER A 228 -10.50 -0.04 -19.12
CA SER A 228 -9.43 -0.26 -20.10
C SER A 228 -9.79 0.36 -21.45
N VAL A 229 -9.97 1.68 -21.51
CA VAL A 229 -10.04 2.37 -22.82
C VAL A 229 -8.69 3.02 -23.20
N SER A 230 -7.78 3.22 -22.23
CA SER A 230 -6.40 3.66 -22.49
C SER A 230 -5.33 2.57 -22.31
N ASP A 231 -5.63 1.50 -21.58
CA ASP A 231 -4.65 0.47 -21.18
C ASP A 231 -4.39 -0.59 -22.27
N ASN A 232 -5.31 -0.72 -23.23
CA ASN A 232 -5.26 -1.76 -24.26
C ASN A 232 -4.11 -1.63 -25.27
N LEU A 233 -3.47 -0.45 -25.37
CA LEU A 233 -2.30 -0.26 -26.24
C LEU A 233 -0.98 -0.55 -25.51
N VAL A 234 -0.94 -0.33 -24.19
CA VAL A 234 0.26 -0.56 -23.35
C VAL A 234 0.33 -2.01 -22.87
N ASP A 235 -0.81 -2.63 -22.56
CA ASP A 235 -0.85 -4.04 -22.14
C ASP A 235 -0.63 -5.01 -23.31
N ARG A 236 -1.17 -4.72 -24.51
CA ARG A 236 -0.86 -5.54 -25.70
C ARG A 236 0.60 -5.45 -26.13
N THR A 237 1.25 -4.32 -25.90
CA THR A 237 2.68 -4.16 -26.19
C THR A 237 3.54 -4.86 -25.13
N LYS A 238 3.20 -4.78 -23.83
CA LYS A 238 3.88 -5.56 -22.77
C LYS A 238 3.67 -7.08 -22.90
N LYS A 239 2.45 -7.54 -23.21
CA LYS A 239 2.10 -8.97 -23.32
C LYS A 239 2.74 -9.66 -24.53
N ASN A 240 3.07 -8.90 -25.57
CA ASN A 240 3.81 -9.39 -26.73
C ASN A 240 5.32 -9.08 -26.67
N ASP A 241 5.78 -8.40 -25.61
CA ASP A 241 7.18 -8.06 -25.45
C ASP A 241 7.93 -9.26 -24.86
N VAL A 242 8.90 -9.76 -25.64
CA VAL A 242 9.71 -10.92 -25.27
C VAL A 242 10.55 -10.63 -24.03
N TYR A 243 10.98 -9.39 -23.83
CA TYR A 243 11.76 -9.05 -22.65
C TYR A 243 10.92 -9.20 -21.38
N VAL A 244 9.77 -8.53 -21.31
CA VAL A 244 8.89 -8.54 -20.14
C VAL A 244 8.34 -9.94 -19.83
N THR A 245 7.98 -10.70 -20.87
CA THR A 245 7.30 -11.99 -20.68
C THR A 245 8.24 -13.18 -20.51
N LYS A 246 9.47 -13.11 -21.04
CA LYS A 246 10.40 -14.26 -21.06
C LYS A 246 11.75 -13.97 -20.42
N VAL A 247 12.34 -12.80 -20.66
CA VAL A 247 13.71 -12.48 -20.22
C VAL A 247 13.73 -11.98 -18.79
N GLU A 248 12.89 -11.01 -18.44
CA GLU A 248 12.81 -10.40 -17.11
C GLU A 248 12.58 -11.44 -16.00
N PRO A 249 11.67 -12.43 -16.14
CA PRO A 249 11.51 -13.46 -15.12
C PRO A 249 12.77 -14.28 -14.86
N ILE A 250 13.56 -14.58 -15.90
CA ILE A 250 14.82 -15.33 -15.79
C ILE A 250 15.85 -14.49 -15.03
N LEU A 251 16.02 -13.21 -15.42
CA LEU A 251 16.94 -12.29 -14.75
C LEU A 251 16.57 -12.07 -13.28
N ARG A 252 15.27 -11.95 -12.97
CA ARG A 252 14.80 -11.80 -11.57
C ARG A 252 15.03 -13.06 -10.73
N LYS A 253 14.89 -14.24 -11.34
CA LYS A 253 15.04 -15.53 -10.66
C LYS A 253 16.51 -15.86 -10.36
N HIS A 254 17.40 -15.66 -11.33
CA HIS A 254 18.78 -16.12 -11.24
C HIS A 254 19.81 -15.02 -10.92
N CYS A 255 19.57 -13.78 -11.35
CA CYS A 255 20.59 -12.72 -11.31
C CYS A 255 20.34 -11.67 -10.23
N LEU A 256 19.07 -11.30 -9.99
CA LEU A 256 18.69 -10.16 -9.14
C LEU A 256 19.21 -10.24 -7.70
N LYS A 257 19.36 -11.45 -7.14
CA LYS A 257 19.85 -11.63 -5.76
C LYS A 257 21.30 -11.16 -5.56
N CYS A 258 22.11 -11.21 -6.62
CA CYS A 258 23.53 -10.83 -6.60
C CYS A 258 23.84 -9.56 -7.39
N HIS A 259 22.95 -9.18 -8.31
CA HIS A 259 23.06 -8.02 -9.20
C HIS A 259 21.80 -7.14 -9.11
N GLY A 260 21.32 -6.93 -7.88
CA GLY A 260 20.14 -6.12 -7.57
C GLY A 260 20.48 -4.98 -6.63
N PRO A 261 19.48 -4.23 -6.15
CA PRO A 261 19.73 -3.06 -5.32
C PRO A 261 20.40 -3.41 -3.98
N GLU A 262 20.06 -4.57 -3.41
CA GLU A 262 20.61 -5.04 -2.13
C GLU A 262 22.05 -5.54 -2.23
N LYS A 263 22.46 -5.99 -3.42
CA LYS A 263 23.79 -6.56 -3.66
C LYS A 263 24.16 -6.36 -5.12
N GLN A 264 25.27 -5.66 -5.34
CA GLN A 264 25.76 -5.26 -6.66
C GLN A 264 27.15 -5.88 -6.86
N LYS A 265 27.20 -7.20 -7.07
CA LYS A 265 28.48 -7.85 -7.35
C LYS A 265 29.05 -7.33 -8.68
N GLY A 266 30.31 -6.92 -8.65
CA GLY A 266 31.02 -6.37 -9.81
C GLY A 266 30.36 -5.13 -10.39
N ASP A 267 29.74 -4.28 -9.55
CA ASP A 267 28.99 -3.07 -9.93
C ASP A 267 27.94 -3.25 -11.04
N TYR A 268 27.47 -4.48 -11.23
CA TYR A 268 26.48 -4.81 -12.23
C TYR A 268 25.08 -4.94 -11.63
N ARG A 269 24.09 -4.36 -12.32
CA ARG A 269 22.68 -4.38 -11.95
C ARG A 269 21.79 -4.82 -13.10
N VAL A 270 20.88 -5.75 -12.82
CA VAL A 270 19.91 -6.26 -13.79
C VAL A 270 18.54 -5.57 -13.73
N ASP A 271 18.30 -4.77 -12.69
CA ASP A 271 17.06 -4.02 -12.50
C ASP A 271 17.09 -2.60 -13.08
N ASP A 272 18.28 -2.11 -13.45
CA ASP A 272 18.48 -0.87 -14.18
C ASP A 272 18.83 -1.17 -15.64
N MET A 273 18.01 -0.71 -16.58
CA MET A 273 18.21 -0.98 -18.01
C MET A 273 19.50 -0.41 -18.59
N LYS A 274 19.98 0.72 -18.09
CA LYS A 274 21.22 1.32 -18.59
C LYS A 274 22.41 0.47 -18.14
N ILE A 275 22.41 0.05 -16.88
CA ILE A 275 23.48 -0.77 -16.29
C ILE A 275 23.43 -2.20 -16.85
N LEU A 276 22.22 -2.76 -17.04
CA LEU A 276 22.00 -4.09 -17.60
C LEU A 276 22.74 -4.30 -18.94
N PHE A 277 22.80 -3.26 -19.77
CA PHE A 277 23.52 -3.29 -21.06
C PHE A 277 24.99 -2.91 -20.93
N ALA A 278 25.30 -1.87 -20.17
CA ALA A 278 26.66 -1.34 -20.05
C ALA A 278 27.62 -2.32 -19.37
N GLY A 279 27.14 -3.21 -18.48
CA GLY A 279 28.00 -4.01 -17.62
C GLY A 279 28.43 -3.24 -16.37
N GLY A 280 29.20 -3.90 -15.51
CA GLY A 280 29.72 -3.32 -14.27
C GLY A 280 31.24 -3.09 -14.33
N GLU A 281 31.98 -3.56 -13.32
CA GLU A 281 33.44 -3.40 -13.18
C GLU A 281 34.26 -3.95 -14.35
N SER A 282 33.69 -4.81 -15.19
CA SER A 282 34.40 -5.42 -16.32
C SER A 282 34.76 -4.43 -17.44
N GLU A 283 34.23 -3.21 -17.42
CA GLU A 283 34.31 -2.17 -18.49
C GLU A 283 33.79 -2.62 -19.89
N GLU A 284 33.52 -3.91 -20.04
CA GLU A 284 32.92 -4.56 -21.20
C GLU A 284 31.40 -4.61 -21.08
N ALA A 285 30.71 -4.43 -22.21
CA ALA A 285 29.26 -4.48 -22.29
C ALA A 285 28.71 -5.85 -21.84
N ALA A 286 27.83 -5.84 -20.83
CA ALA A 286 27.15 -7.05 -20.40
C ALA A 286 26.25 -7.62 -21.50
N ILE A 287 25.59 -6.74 -22.27
CA ILE A 287 24.72 -7.11 -23.38
C ILE A 287 25.08 -6.26 -24.60
N VAL A 288 25.47 -6.93 -25.68
CA VAL A 288 25.68 -6.33 -26.99
C VAL A 288 24.51 -6.73 -27.90
N PRO A 289 23.58 -5.79 -28.20
CA PRO A 289 22.44 -6.07 -29.09
C PRO A 289 22.88 -6.71 -30.41
N GLY A 290 22.28 -7.85 -30.76
CA GLY A 290 22.59 -8.59 -31.98
C GLY A 290 23.83 -9.47 -31.91
N ASN A 291 24.65 -9.39 -30.85
CA ASN A 291 25.87 -10.16 -30.70
C ASN A 291 25.92 -10.92 -29.35
N PRO A 292 25.27 -12.09 -29.25
CA PRO A 292 25.35 -12.94 -28.05
C PRO A 292 26.78 -13.33 -27.68
N GLY A 293 27.64 -13.63 -28.67
CA GLY A 293 29.02 -14.06 -28.43
C GLY A 293 29.91 -12.96 -27.83
N GLY A 294 29.61 -11.70 -28.15
CA GLY A 294 30.26 -10.52 -27.56
C GLY A 294 29.62 -10.01 -26.27
N SER A 295 28.59 -10.69 -25.74
CA SER A 295 27.89 -10.27 -24.52
C SER A 295 28.42 -11.03 -23.31
N LYS A 296 29.00 -10.34 -22.32
CA LYS A 296 29.53 -10.96 -21.10
C LYS A 296 28.49 -11.78 -20.35
N LEU A 297 27.23 -11.34 -20.37
CA LEU A 297 26.12 -12.09 -19.76
C LEU A 297 26.03 -13.51 -20.33
N ILE A 298 26.16 -13.67 -21.64
CA ILE A 298 26.09 -14.99 -22.29
C ILE A 298 27.34 -15.82 -22.00
N GLN A 299 28.51 -15.17 -21.93
CA GLN A 299 29.75 -15.85 -21.57
C GLN A 299 29.64 -16.44 -20.16
N GLY A 300 29.21 -15.65 -19.17
CA GLY A 300 29.08 -16.10 -17.78
C GLY A 300 28.07 -17.22 -17.56
N ILE A 301 26.92 -17.22 -18.27
CA ILE A 301 25.89 -18.28 -18.10
C ILE A 301 26.22 -19.58 -18.83
N LEU A 302 27.17 -19.56 -19.77
CA LEU A 302 27.58 -20.75 -20.54
C LEU A 302 28.87 -21.38 -19.99
N LEU A 303 29.49 -20.76 -18.98
CA LEU A 303 30.62 -21.35 -18.29
C LEU A 303 30.19 -22.59 -17.49
N PRO A 304 31.08 -23.59 -17.33
CA PRO A 304 30.87 -24.72 -16.43
C PRO A 304 30.57 -24.26 -15.00
N GLU A 305 29.75 -25.00 -14.24
CA GLU A 305 29.36 -24.59 -12.88
C GLU A 305 30.54 -24.50 -11.89
N ASP A 306 31.64 -25.20 -12.18
CA ASP A 306 32.89 -25.21 -11.40
C ASP A 306 33.86 -24.08 -11.77
N ASP A 307 33.49 -23.23 -12.72
CA ASP A 307 34.25 -22.03 -13.08
C ASP A 307 33.94 -20.88 -12.11
N ASP A 308 34.97 -20.19 -11.64
CA ASP A 308 34.84 -19.07 -10.69
C ASP A 308 34.05 -17.89 -11.28
N ASP A 309 34.06 -17.74 -12.60
CA ASP A 309 33.34 -16.70 -13.33
C ASP A 309 31.94 -17.15 -13.79
N ALA A 310 31.53 -18.38 -13.49
CA ALA A 310 30.21 -18.89 -13.83
C ALA A 310 29.09 -18.16 -13.09
N MET A 311 28.05 -17.81 -13.84
CA MET A 311 26.89 -17.11 -13.33
C MET A 311 25.61 -17.90 -13.66
N PRO A 312 24.80 -18.31 -12.67
CA PRO A 312 24.98 -18.11 -11.23
C PRO A 312 26.11 -18.99 -10.64
N PRO A 313 26.76 -18.56 -9.54
CA PRO A 313 27.81 -19.34 -8.89
C PRO A 313 27.34 -20.73 -8.43
N GLU A 314 28.29 -21.63 -8.21
CA GLU A 314 28.04 -23.00 -7.76
C GLU A 314 27.01 -23.07 -6.61
N GLY A 315 26.02 -23.96 -6.74
CA GLY A 315 24.97 -24.15 -5.74
C GLY A 315 23.95 -23.01 -5.64
N LYS A 316 23.95 -22.03 -6.55
CA LYS A 316 22.95 -20.93 -6.60
C LYS A 316 21.85 -21.10 -7.66
N GLY A 317 21.82 -22.25 -8.32
CA GLY A 317 20.78 -22.64 -9.26
C GLY A 317 21.12 -22.20 -10.68
N HIS A 318 21.69 -23.12 -11.46
CA HIS A 318 22.03 -22.93 -12.86
C HIS A 318 20.76 -22.71 -13.71
N LEU A 319 20.93 -22.02 -14.85
CA LEU A 319 19.84 -21.84 -15.79
C LEU A 319 19.57 -23.16 -16.52
N SER A 320 18.31 -23.44 -16.82
CA SER A 320 18.01 -24.52 -17.77
C SER A 320 18.45 -24.16 -19.19
N ASP A 321 18.69 -25.17 -20.02
CA ASP A 321 19.04 -24.97 -21.43
C ASP A 321 18.04 -24.05 -22.16
N ASP A 322 16.74 -24.19 -21.85
CA ASP A 322 15.68 -23.37 -22.43
C ASP A 322 15.75 -21.90 -21.96
N GLU A 323 16.10 -21.65 -20.70
CA GLU A 323 16.29 -20.31 -20.15
C GLU A 323 17.52 -19.63 -20.79
N SER A 324 18.65 -20.35 -20.88
CA SER A 324 19.86 -19.88 -21.55
C SER A 324 19.62 -19.60 -23.03
N LEU A 325 18.94 -20.50 -23.74
CA LEU A 325 18.55 -20.30 -25.14
C LEU A 325 17.60 -19.11 -25.33
N THR A 326 16.72 -18.85 -24.37
CA THR A 326 15.82 -17.69 -24.39
C THR A 326 16.62 -16.39 -24.34
N LEU A 327 17.59 -16.28 -23.44
CA LEU A 327 18.47 -15.10 -23.33
C LEU A 327 19.30 -14.91 -24.61
N ILE A 328 19.91 -15.99 -25.11
CA ILE A 328 20.69 -15.97 -26.35
C ILE A 328 19.85 -15.48 -27.54
N LYS A 329 18.63 -16.01 -27.68
CA LYS A 329 17.72 -15.62 -28.78
C LYS A 329 17.32 -14.17 -28.67
N TRP A 330 16.96 -13.70 -27.48
CA TRP A 330 16.58 -12.31 -27.26
C TRP A 330 17.71 -11.33 -27.60
N ILE A 331 18.95 -11.60 -27.14
CA ILE A 331 20.11 -10.77 -27.49
C ILE A 331 20.36 -10.79 -28.99
N ARG A 332 20.28 -11.97 -29.63
CA ARG A 332 20.45 -12.13 -31.08
C ARG A 332 19.44 -11.32 -31.88
N THR A 333 18.21 -11.23 -31.39
CA THR A 333 17.14 -10.42 -32.03
C THR A 333 17.26 -8.92 -31.76
N GLY A 334 18.38 -8.46 -31.19
CA GLY A 334 18.65 -7.04 -30.96
C GLY A 334 18.33 -6.58 -29.54
N ALA A 335 18.15 -7.49 -28.58
CA ALA A 335 17.91 -7.20 -27.18
C ALA A 335 16.81 -6.12 -26.98
N SER A 336 15.70 -6.27 -27.70
CA SER A 336 14.63 -5.26 -27.70
C SER A 336 14.04 -5.13 -26.29
N THR A 337 14.08 -3.91 -25.76
CA THR A 337 13.34 -3.51 -24.56
C THR A 337 12.15 -2.64 -25.00
N VAL A 338 11.09 -2.58 -24.20
CA VAL A 338 9.97 -1.67 -24.48
C VAL A 338 10.49 -0.23 -24.50
N LYS A 339 10.63 0.35 -25.71
CA LYS A 339 10.76 1.80 -25.88
C LYS A 339 9.40 2.41 -25.56
N ILE A 340 9.20 2.84 -24.31
CA ILE A 340 8.14 3.80 -24.03
C ILE A 340 8.60 5.09 -24.71
N LYS A 341 8.01 5.41 -25.86
CA LYS A 341 8.16 6.73 -26.47
C LYS A 341 7.72 7.76 -25.44
N GLY A 342 8.61 8.71 -25.17
CA GLY A 342 8.41 9.80 -24.20
C GLY A 342 7.23 10.69 -24.53
#